data_AF-A0A7C4CN65-F1
#
_entry.id   AF-A0A7C4CN65-F1
#
_cell.length_a   1.000
_cell.length_b   1.000
_cell.length_c   1.000
_cell.angle_alpha   90.00
_cell.angle_beta   90.00
_cell.angle_gamma   90.00
#
_symmetry.space_group_name_H-M   'P 1'
#
loop_
_entity.id
_entity.type
_entity.pdbx_description
1 polymer ?
#
loop_
_entity_poly.entity_id
_entity_poly.type
_entity_poly.pdbx_seq_one_letter_code
_entity_poly.pdbx_strand_id
1 'polypeptide(L)'
;MKKLLVFILFWLIILTIFNSCLCYDDSLIKSVRDTYSRLVDAEEKGADIREVTVKLNRALQLIREARDNPENRGILLSEAYALIEDVNVNIPLLIREGESKMFWRNVAICSAGVLTAVTGVLVYRFGPRIFWETWLRVRSRWIVEVKKSRKDRSDRHDR
;
A
#
# COMPACT_ATOMS: atom_id res chain seq x y z
N MET A 1 23.28 -66.76 10.71
CA MET A 1 22.22 -65.97 11.39
C MET A 1 22.72 -64.59 11.86
N LYS A 2 23.84 -64.47 12.58
CA LYS A 2 24.38 -63.16 13.04
C LYS A 2 24.63 -62.15 11.89
N LYS A 3 25.13 -62.59 10.73
CA LYS A 3 25.37 -61.72 9.55
C LYS A 3 24.10 -61.14 8.92
N LEU A 4 22.97 -61.87 8.98
CA LEU A 4 21.67 -61.39 8.47
C LEU A 4 21.05 -60.36 9.44
N LEU A 5 21.18 -60.58 10.74
CA LEU A 5 20.74 -59.64 11.77
C LEU A 5 21.46 -58.29 11.67
N VAL A 6 22.76 -58.30 11.37
CA VAL A 6 23.54 -57.06 11.16
C VAL A 6 23.08 -56.32 9.91
N PHE A 7 22.78 -57.03 8.82
CA PHE A 7 22.23 -56.41 7.60
C PHE A 7 20.85 -55.78 7.83
N ILE A 8 19.98 -56.44 8.59
CA ILE A 8 18.64 -55.93 8.94
C ILE A 8 18.74 -54.68 9.82
N LEU A 9 19.63 -54.69 10.81
CA LEU A 9 19.89 -53.52 11.66
C LEU A 9 20.46 -52.34 10.85
N PHE A 10 21.39 -52.61 9.93
CA PHE A 10 21.97 -51.59 9.06
C PHE A 10 20.90 -50.99 8.13
N TRP A 11 20.00 -51.82 7.59
CA TRP A 11 18.90 -51.36 6.75
C TRP A 11 17.86 -50.55 7.53
N LEU A 12 17.56 -50.93 8.78
CA LEU A 12 16.72 -50.15 9.68
C LEU A 12 17.33 -48.78 10.04
N ILE A 13 18.65 -48.72 10.23
CA ILE A 13 19.36 -47.45 10.50
C ILE A 13 19.36 -46.55 9.25
N ILE A 14 19.53 -47.12 8.06
CA ILE A 14 19.42 -46.36 6.81
C ILE A 14 17.99 -45.83 6.63
N LEU A 15 16.98 -46.66 6.93
CA LEU A 15 15.56 -46.26 6.87
C LEU A 15 15.24 -45.13 7.83
N THR A 16 15.76 -45.12 9.06
CA THR A 16 15.51 -44.05 10.03
C THR A 16 16.18 -42.72 9.63
N ILE A 17 17.39 -42.78 9.06
CA ILE A 17 18.09 -41.60 8.53
C ILE A 17 17.34 -41.03 7.31
N PHE A 18 16.86 -41.89 6.41
CA PHE A 18 16.10 -41.47 5.23
C PHE A 18 14.75 -40.84 5.59
N ASN A 19 14.06 -41.39 6.60
CA ASN A 19 12.78 -40.86 7.08
C ASN A 19 12.93 -39.50 7.78
N SER A 20 14.03 -39.29 8.49
CA SER A 20 14.37 -38.00 9.12
C SER A 20 14.60 -36.89 8.06
N CYS A 21 15.14 -37.25 6.90
CA CYS A 21 15.43 -36.35 5.80
C CYS A 21 14.17 -35.93 5.00
N LEU A 22 13.16 -36.79 4.94
CA LEU A 22 11.86 -36.48 4.30
C LEU A 22 10.94 -35.66 5.22
N CYS A 23 11.00 -35.87 6.54
CA CYS A 23 10.16 -35.16 7.50
C CYS A 23 10.60 -33.70 7.72
N TYR A 24 11.90 -33.41 7.55
CA TYR A 24 12.45 -32.06 7.67
C TYR A 24 11.87 -31.11 6.61
N ASP A 25 11.81 -31.54 5.34
CA ASP A 25 11.24 -30.75 4.24
C ASP A 25 9.76 -30.41 4.47
N ASP A 26 8.97 -31.37 4.99
CA ASP A 26 7.53 -31.17 5.17
C ASP A 26 7.22 -30.15 6.28
N SER A 27 8.04 -30.15 7.34
CA SER A 27 7.97 -29.14 8.41
C SER A 27 8.33 -27.72 7.90
N LEU A 28 9.31 -27.64 6.99
CA LEU A 28 9.78 -26.38 6.42
C LEU A 28 8.76 -25.82 5.42
N ILE A 29 8.16 -26.68 4.59
CA ILE A 29 7.06 -26.33 3.69
C ILE A 29 5.83 -25.85 4.46
N LYS A 30 5.52 -26.46 5.61
CA LYS A 30 4.44 -26.01 6.48
C LYS A 30 4.74 -24.63 7.08
N SER A 31 5.97 -24.40 7.52
CA SER A 31 6.42 -23.10 8.03
C SER A 31 6.29 -21.99 6.95
N VAL A 32 6.80 -22.24 5.74
CA VAL A 32 6.68 -21.30 4.61
C VAL A 32 5.23 -20.94 4.32
N ARG A 33 4.33 -21.93 4.36
CA ARG A 33 2.90 -21.72 4.11
C ARG A 33 2.25 -20.83 5.17
N ASP A 34 2.57 -21.06 6.44
CA ASP A 34 2.06 -20.24 7.55
C ASP A 34 2.58 -18.80 7.46
N THR A 35 3.87 -18.64 7.16
CA THR A 35 4.49 -17.33 6.91
C THR A 35 3.84 -16.61 5.73
N TYR A 36 3.51 -17.33 4.66
CA TYR A 36 2.79 -16.76 3.50
C TYR A 36 1.38 -16.28 3.88
N SER A 37 0.61 -17.07 4.63
CA SER A 37 -0.72 -16.62 5.08
C SER A 37 -0.66 -15.36 5.94
N ARG A 38 0.31 -15.26 6.86
CA ARG A 38 0.49 -14.07 7.69
C ARG A 38 0.92 -12.85 6.88
N LEU A 39 1.67 -13.06 5.80
CA LEU A 39 2.07 -11.99 4.90
C LEU A 39 0.89 -11.43 4.09
N VAL A 40 -0.01 -12.31 3.64
CA VAL A 40 -1.26 -11.92 2.97
C VAL A 40 -2.15 -11.10 3.92
N ASP A 41 -2.30 -11.54 5.17
CA ASP A 41 -3.03 -10.78 6.19
C ASP A 41 -2.39 -9.41 6.46
N ALA A 42 -1.06 -9.31 6.37
CA ALA A 42 -0.35 -8.04 6.52
C ALA A 42 -0.56 -7.11 5.32
N GLU A 43 -0.59 -7.65 4.10
CA GLU A 43 -0.89 -6.90 2.88
C GLU A 43 -2.32 -6.34 2.90
N GLU A 44 -3.30 -7.13 3.36
CA GLU A 44 -4.69 -6.68 3.52
C GLU A 44 -4.79 -5.48 4.49
N LYS A 45 -3.93 -5.45 5.50
CA LYS A 45 -3.80 -4.32 6.45
C LYS A 45 -3.00 -3.13 5.90
N GLY A 46 -2.52 -3.21 4.66
CA GLY A 46 -1.80 -2.13 3.98
C GLY A 46 -0.31 -2.05 4.29
N ALA A 47 0.30 -3.13 4.79
CA ALA A 47 1.75 -3.22 4.96
C ALA A 47 2.46 -3.31 3.60
N ASP A 48 3.64 -2.69 3.49
CA ASP A 48 4.48 -2.84 2.30
C ASP A 48 5.25 -4.16 2.39
N ILE A 49 4.79 -5.17 1.65
CA ILE A 49 5.36 -6.52 1.69
C ILE A 49 6.49 -6.74 0.68
N ARG A 50 6.88 -5.74 -0.14
CA ARG A 50 7.75 -5.95 -1.31
C ARG A 50 9.11 -6.56 -0.94
N GLU A 51 9.76 -6.03 0.09
CA GLU A 51 11.09 -6.51 0.51
C GLU A 51 11.02 -7.92 1.10
N VAL A 52 9.97 -8.20 1.87
CA VAL A 52 9.77 -9.49 2.54
C VAL A 52 9.42 -10.59 1.55
N THR A 53 8.61 -10.29 0.54
CA THR A 53 8.28 -11.25 -0.53
C THR A 53 9.53 -11.66 -1.31
N VAL A 54 10.50 -10.76 -1.52
CA VAL A 54 11.78 -11.09 -2.16
C VAL A 54 12.58 -12.08 -1.31
N LYS A 55 12.67 -11.85 0.00
CA LYS A 55 13.36 -12.75 0.95
C LYS A 55 12.69 -14.13 1.01
N LEU A 56 11.36 -14.17 1.08
CA LEU A 56 10.60 -15.43 1.10
C LEU A 56 10.74 -16.21 -0.21
N ASN A 57 10.73 -15.52 -1.35
CA ASN A 57 10.95 -16.14 -2.65
C ASN A 57 12.38 -16.70 -2.78
N ARG A 58 13.37 -16.00 -2.19
CA ARG A 58 14.75 -16.50 -2.11
C ARG A 58 14.84 -17.78 -1.26
N ALA A 59 14.15 -17.83 -0.12
CA ALA A 59 14.07 -19.04 0.69
C ALA A 59 13.45 -20.22 -0.06
N LEU A 60 12.39 -19.98 -0.83
CA LEU A 60 11.77 -21.00 -1.70
C LEU A 60 12.71 -21.51 -2.80
N GLN A 61 13.49 -20.61 -3.41
CA GLN A 61 14.52 -20.99 -4.39
C GLN A 61 15.58 -21.89 -3.76
N LEU A 62 16.08 -21.54 -2.57
CA LEU A 62 17.07 -22.35 -1.86
C LEU A 62 16.55 -23.74 -1.50
N ILE A 63 15.28 -23.86 -1.11
CA ILE A 63 14.63 -25.17 -0.87
C ILE A 63 14.57 -26.00 -2.16
N ARG A 64 14.31 -25.35 -3.30
CA ARG A 64 14.27 -26.01 -4.61
C ARG A 64 15.67 -26.45 -5.05
N GLU A 65 16.68 -25.59 -4.91
CA GLU A 65 18.08 -25.88 -5.20
C GLU A 65 18.62 -27.01 -4.31
N ALA A 66 18.17 -27.08 -3.05
CA ALA A 66 18.51 -28.14 -2.11
C ALA A 66 17.90 -29.50 -2.49
N ARG A 67 16.77 -29.51 -3.22
CA ARG A 67 16.17 -30.73 -3.77
C ARG A 67 16.94 -31.21 -5.00
N ASP A 68 17.41 -30.29 -5.83
CA ASP A 68 18.13 -30.60 -7.07
C ASP A 68 19.61 -30.94 -6.82
N ASN A 69 20.21 -30.46 -5.72
CA ASN A 69 21.62 -30.71 -5.35
C ASN A 69 21.75 -31.33 -3.94
N PRO A 70 21.83 -32.67 -3.83
CA PRO A 70 21.86 -33.35 -2.53
C PRO A 70 23.16 -33.13 -1.74
N GLU A 71 24.26 -32.74 -2.39
CA GLU A 71 25.57 -32.54 -1.73
C GLU A 71 25.60 -31.32 -0.79
N ASN A 72 24.86 -30.25 -1.13
CA ASN A 72 24.84 -29.00 -0.35
C ASN A 72 23.50 -28.78 0.38
N ARG A 73 22.65 -29.80 0.41
CA ARG A 73 21.27 -29.72 0.90
C ARG A 73 21.16 -29.15 2.32
N GLY A 74 22.03 -29.58 3.24
CA GLY A 74 21.99 -29.10 4.62
C GLY A 74 22.28 -27.60 4.78
N ILE A 75 23.24 -27.08 4.01
CA ILE A 75 23.64 -25.67 4.05
C ILE A 75 22.51 -24.81 3.45
N LEU A 76 22.02 -25.19 2.27
CA LEU A 76 20.94 -24.49 1.58
C LEU A 76 19.64 -24.44 2.39
N LEU A 77 19.31 -25.54 3.07
CA LEU A 77 18.14 -25.60 3.94
C LEU A 77 18.29 -24.76 5.21
N SER A 78 19.50 -24.72 5.80
CA SER A 78 19.76 -23.86 6.96
C SER A 78 19.66 -22.38 6.61
N GLU A 79 20.12 -22.00 5.42
CA GLU A 79 20.02 -20.63 4.91
C GLU A 79 18.57 -20.26 4.60
N ALA A 80 17.80 -21.17 4.00
CA ALA A 80 16.37 -20.99 3.80
C ALA A 80 15.62 -20.81 5.13
N TYR A 81 15.96 -21.58 6.15
CA TYR A 81 15.36 -21.48 7.48
C TYR A 81 15.64 -20.11 8.13
N ALA A 82 16.90 -19.64 8.05
CA ALA A 82 17.27 -18.33 8.57
C ALA A 82 16.50 -17.18 7.90
N LEU A 83 16.29 -17.27 6.58
CA LEU A 83 15.48 -16.30 5.84
C LEU A 83 14.01 -16.33 6.25
N ILE A 84 13.43 -17.51 6.46
CA ILE A 84 12.03 -17.65 6.91
C ILE A 84 11.85 -17.08 8.32
N GLU A 85 12.80 -17.32 9.21
CA GLU A 85 12.77 -16.77 10.57
C GLU A 85 12.88 -15.24 10.57
N ASP A 86 13.81 -14.67 9.79
CA ASP A 86 13.93 -13.21 9.62
C ASP A 86 12.61 -12.61 9.10
N VAL A 87 11.99 -13.26 8.11
CA VAL A 87 10.67 -12.83 7.62
C VAL A 87 9.62 -12.87 8.73
N ASN A 88 9.53 -13.96 9.49
CA ASN A 88 8.55 -14.12 10.58
C ASN A 88 8.67 -13.03 11.66
N VAL A 89 9.90 -12.64 12.01
CA VAL A 89 10.16 -11.57 12.99
C VAL A 89 9.78 -10.19 12.44
N ASN A 90 9.95 -9.96 11.14
CA ASN A 90 9.70 -8.66 10.51
C ASN A 90 8.22 -8.42 10.16
N ILE A 91 7.41 -9.46 9.96
CA ILE A 91 5.95 -9.36 9.70
C ILE A 91 5.22 -8.41 10.67
N PRO A 92 5.33 -8.54 12.02
CA PRO A 92 4.59 -7.65 12.93
C PRO A 92 5.03 -6.19 12.87
N LEU A 93 6.31 -5.91 12.54
CA LEU A 93 6.79 -4.54 12.34
C LEU A 93 6.17 -3.91 11.10
N LEU A 94 6.10 -4.67 10.00
CA LEU A 94 5.51 -4.23 8.74
C LEU A 94 4.02 -3.94 8.86
N ILE A 95 3.28 -4.73 9.65
CA ILE A 95 1.87 -4.46 9.95
C ILE A 95 1.71 -3.10 10.63
N ARG A 96 2.53 -2.79 11.65
CA ARG A 96 2.47 -1.50 12.36
C ARG A 96 2.79 -0.33 11.44
N GLU A 97 3.79 -0.47 10.56
CA GLU A 97 4.11 0.56 9.58
C GLU A 97 2.98 0.75 8.57
N GLY A 98 2.39 -0.33 8.08
CA GLY A 98 1.24 -0.32 7.16
C GLY A 98 0.03 0.40 7.74
N GLU A 99 -0.35 0.06 8.97
CA GLU A 99 -1.47 0.70 9.69
C GLU A 99 -1.28 2.21 9.82
N SER A 100 -0.05 2.65 10.16
CA SER A 100 0.25 4.08 10.28
C SER A 100 0.14 4.83 8.95
N LYS A 101 0.63 4.25 7.85
CA LYS A 101 0.57 4.85 6.51
C LYS A 101 -0.86 4.91 5.99
N MET A 102 -1.65 3.86 6.20
CA MET A 102 -3.07 3.83 5.84
C MET A 102 -3.87 4.87 6.64
N PHE A 103 -3.59 5.02 7.93
CA PHE A 103 -4.23 6.03 8.76
C PHE A 103 -3.97 7.44 8.23
N TRP A 104 -2.70 7.80 7.98
CA TRP A 104 -2.34 9.11 7.44
C TRP A 104 -2.96 9.39 6.07
N ARG A 105 -3.03 8.37 5.19
CA ARG A 105 -3.67 8.50 3.88
C ARG A 105 -5.16 8.79 4.01
N ASN A 106 -5.86 8.07 4.88
CA ASN A 106 -7.29 8.30 5.12
C ASN A 106 -7.56 9.67 5.75
N VAL A 107 -6.74 10.10 6.71
CA VAL A 107 -6.82 11.44 7.30
C VAL A 107 -6.58 12.52 6.24
N ALA A 108 -5.62 12.34 5.34
CA ALA A 108 -5.36 13.28 4.25
C ALA A 108 -6.56 13.37 3.27
N ILE A 109 -7.15 12.24 2.90
CA ILE A 109 -8.33 12.21 2.00
C ILE A 109 -9.53 12.89 2.66
N CYS A 110 -9.81 12.56 3.93
CA CYS A 110 -10.91 13.17 4.68
C CYS A 110 -10.71 14.68 4.83
N SER A 111 -9.50 15.13 5.17
CA SER A 111 -9.21 16.56 5.33
C SER A 111 -9.31 17.32 4.00
N ALA A 112 -8.86 16.74 2.89
CA ALA A 112 -9.05 17.31 1.55
C ALA A 112 -10.54 17.42 1.18
N GLY A 113 -11.35 16.40 1.49
CA GLY A 113 -12.80 16.41 1.28
C GLY A 113 -13.49 17.53 2.06
N VAL A 114 -13.17 17.67 3.34
CA VAL A 114 -13.70 18.75 4.20
C VAL A 114 -13.29 20.12 3.68
N LEU A 115 -12.01 20.29 3.30
CA LEU A 115 -11.52 21.57 2.78
C LEU A 115 -12.26 21.95 1.50
N THR A 116 -12.47 21.00 0.59
CA THR A 116 -13.20 21.23 -0.66
C THR A 116 -14.65 21.62 -0.40
N ALA A 117 -15.32 20.95 0.56
CA ALA A 117 -16.69 21.29 0.95
C ALA A 117 -16.77 22.71 1.56
N VAL A 118 -15.86 23.05 2.46
CA VAL A 118 -15.77 24.39 3.08
C VAL A 118 -15.53 25.47 2.03
N THR A 119 -14.59 25.25 1.09
CA THR A 119 -14.34 26.17 -0.03
C THR A 119 -15.58 26.32 -0.90
N GLY A 120 -16.29 25.23 -1.20
CA GLY A 120 -17.54 25.27 -1.94
C GLY A 120 -18.61 26.13 -1.26
N VAL A 121 -18.79 25.98 0.06
CA VAL A 121 -19.72 26.79 0.86
C VAL A 121 -19.30 28.26 0.88
N LEU A 122 -18.01 28.55 1.03
CA LEU A 122 -17.46 29.90 0.99
C LEU A 122 -17.71 30.55 -0.38
N VAL A 123 -17.40 29.86 -1.47
CA VAL A 123 -17.65 30.36 -2.83
C VAL A 123 -19.15 30.55 -3.08
N TYR A 124 -20.01 29.65 -2.62
CA TYR A 124 -21.45 29.81 -2.77
C TYR A 124 -21.97 31.04 -2.02
N ARG A 125 -21.48 31.27 -0.79
CA ARG A 125 -21.94 32.39 0.04
C ARG A 125 -21.36 33.74 -0.39
N PHE A 126 -20.06 33.80 -0.65
CA PHE A 126 -19.33 35.05 -0.93
C PHE A 126 -19.12 35.31 -2.42
N GLY A 127 -19.17 34.27 -3.25
CA GLY A 127 -19.01 34.36 -4.70
C GLY A 127 -19.97 35.36 -5.34
N PRO A 128 -21.28 35.37 -5.03
CA PRO A 128 -22.19 36.37 -5.59
C PRO A 128 -21.75 37.79 -5.25
N ARG A 129 -21.36 38.06 -4.00
CA ARG A 129 -20.95 39.40 -3.57
C ARG A 129 -19.68 39.87 -4.27
N ILE A 130 -18.67 38.99 -4.36
CA ILE A 130 -17.40 39.28 -5.05
C ILE A 130 -17.64 39.46 -6.55
N PHE A 131 -18.48 38.61 -7.15
CA PHE A 131 -18.86 38.71 -8.55
C PHE A 131 -19.54 40.05 -8.83
N TRP A 132 -20.53 40.45 -8.02
CA TRP A 132 -21.23 41.72 -8.19
C TRP A 132 -20.31 42.93 -7.96
N GLU A 133 -19.47 42.92 -6.94
CA GLU A 133 -18.50 44.01 -6.71
C GLU A 133 -17.49 44.13 -7.86
N THR A 134 -17.01 43.00 -8.37
CA THR A 134 -16.03 42.97 -9.48
C THR A 134 -16.69 43.38 -10.78
N TRP A 135 -17.89 42.87 -11.06
CA TRP A 135 -18.70 43.24 -12.21
C TRP A 135 -19.02 44.73 -12.22
N LEU A 136 -19.49 45.26 -11.09
CA LEU A 136 -19.76 46.68 -10.94
C LEU A 136 -18.49 47.51 -11.07
N ARG A 137 -17.35 47.09 -10.52
CA ARG A 137 -16.07 47.81 -10.66
C ARG A 137 -15.55 47.85 -12.10
N VAL A 138 -15.73 46.77 -12.85
CA VAL A 138 -15.38 46.72 -14.29
C VAL A 138 -16.33 47.62 -15.09
N ARG A 139 -17.63 47.57 -14.79
CA ARG A 139 -18.65 48.29 -15.56
C ARG A 139 -18.83 49.75 -15.12
N SER A 140 -18.42 50.15 -13.92
CA SER A 140 -18.52 51.52 -13.41
C SER A 140 -17.59 52.52 -14.11
N ARG A 141 -16.64 52.03 -14.92
CA ARG A 141 -15.83 52.90 -15.80
C ARG A 141 -16.58 53.37 -17.04
N TRP A 142 -17.76 52.80 -17.34
CA TRP A 142 -18.65 53.30 -18.38
C TRP A 142 -19.53 54.39 -17.76
N ILE A 143 -18.99 55.61 -17.70
CA ILE A 143 -19.74 56.82 -17.33
C ILE A 143 -20.88 56.99 -18.33
N VAL A 144 -22.12 56.80 -17.88
CA VAL A 144 -23.29 57.18 -18.67
C VAL A 144 -23.46 58.69 -18.49
N GLU A 145 -22.99 59.44 -19.48
CA GLU A 145 -23.19 60.88 -19.57
C GLU A 145 -24.69 61.13 -19.77
N VAL A 146 -25.40 61.50 -18.69
CA VAL A 146 -26.81 61.85 -18.76
C VAL A 146 -26.91 63.18 -19.52
N LYS A 147 -27.12 63.08 -20.83
CA LYS A 147 -27.33 64.23 -21.71
C LYS A 147 -28.60 64.96 -21.22
N LYS A 148 -28.43 66.05 -20.47
CA LYS A 148 -29.52 66.98 -20.13
C LYS A 148 -30.14 67.42 -21.44
N SER A 149 -31.31 66.89 -21.76
CA SER A 149 -32.03 67.25 -22.98
C SER A 149 -32.35 68.73 -22.89
N ARG A 150 -31.67 69.52 -23.73
CA ARG A 150 -31.83 70.96 -23.87
C ARG A 150 -33.29 71.23 -24.24
N LYS A 151 -34.08 71.68 -23.28
CA LYS A 151 -35.43 72.22 -23.51
C LYS A 151 -35.26 73.60 -24.13
N ASP A 152 -34.86 73.62 -25.40
CA ASP A 152 -34.98 74.78 -26.27
C ASP A 152 -36.33 74.63 -26.98
N ARG A 153 -37.36 75.28 -26.44
CA ARG A 153 -38.64 75.41 -27.13
C ARG A 153 -39.09 76.85 -27.00
N SER A 154 -38.52 77.66 -27.89
CA SER A 154 -39.17 78.72 -28.65
C SER A 154 -40.38 79.40 -27.99
N ASP A 155 -40.13 80.48 -27.26
CA ASP A 155 -41.05 81.63 -27.31
C ASP A 155 -40.58 82.52 -28.47
N ARG A 156 -41.03 82.11 -29.65
CA ARG A 156 -41.00 82.88 -30.87
C ARG A 156 -42.14 83.89 -30.77
N HIS A 157 -41.80 85.15 -31.00
CA HIS A 157 -42.63 86.22 -31.56
C HIS A 157 -44.15 86.04 -31.56
N ASP A 158 -44.84 86.96 -30.89
CA ASP A 158 -45.86 87.87 -31.44
C ASP A 158 -46.02 88.99 -30.37
N ARG A 159 -45.45 90.19 -30.55
CA ARG A 159 -46.05 91.37 -31.21
C ARG A 159 -47.54 91.53 -30.96
#